data_AF-A0A832TLK0-F1
#
_entry.id   AF-A0A832TLK0-F1
#
_cell.length_a   1.000
_cell.length_b   1.000
_cell.length_c   1.000
_cell.angle_alpha   90.00
_cell.angle_beta   90.00
_cell.angle_gamma   90.00
#
_symmetry.space_group_name_H-M   'P 1'
#
loop_
_entity.id
_entity.type
_entity.pdbx_description
1 polymer ?
#
loop_
_entity_poly.entity_id
_entity_poly.type
_entity_poly.pdbx_seq_one_letter_code
_entity_poly.pdbx_strand_id
1 'polypeptide(L)'
;MKREDEIMAEHLLRGGKMLSASCPVCGCPLFEVKGKTLCVVCAEGKAEKEEENQAVIPGQATAAQAPPPAASSPRPIASSRLADALEETLVALCARIREEKDPRCVAALMEAVVTGIEGLGALRPR
;
A
#
# COMPACT_ATOMS: atom_id res chain seq x y z
N MET A 1 13.72 -4.55 -8.74
CA MET A 1 12.33 -4.75 -8.32
C MET A 1 11.70 -5.86 -9.13
N LYS A 2 11.42 -6.98 -8.46
CA LYS A 2 10.59 -8.06 -9.01
C LYS A 2 9.12 -7.63 -9.00
N ARG A 3 8.30 -8.22 -9.88
CA ARG A 3 6.84 -7.99 -9.87
C ARG A 3 6.20 -8.71 -8.67
N GLU A 4 5.04 -8.27 -8.19
CA GLU A 4 4.39 -8.89 -7.04
C GLU A 4 4.16 -10.40 -7.25
N ASP A 5 3.71 -10.78 -8.45
CA ASP A 5 3.44 -12.17 -8.82
C ASP A 5 4.70 -13.05 -8.80
N GLU A 6 5.85 -12.50 -9.19
CA GLU A 6 7.14 -13.20 -9.19
C GLU A 6 7.60 -13.48 -7.75
N ILE A 7 7.48 -12.48 -6.88
CA ILE A 7 7.79 -12.61 -5.45
C ILE A 7 6.91 -13.68 -4.82
N MET A 8 5.59 -13.61 -5.06
CA MET A 8 4.64 -14.59 -4.52
C MET A 8 4.92 -16.01 -5.02
N ALA A 9 5.21 -16.18 -6.32
CA ALA A 9 5.55 -17.48 -6.89
C ALA A 9 6.81 -18.08 -6.27
N GLU A 10 7.88 -17.29 -6.09
CA GLU A 10 9.10 -17.76 -5.43
C GLU A 10 8.84 -18.26 -4.01
N HIS A 11 7.99 -17.57 -3.24
CA HIS A 11 7.66 -18.00 -1.89
C HIS A 11 6.83 -19.28 -1.85
N LEU A 12 5.90 -19.48 -2.80
CA LEU A 12 5.17 -20.75 -2.94
C LEU A 12 6.12 -21.90 -3.25
N LEU A 13 7.07 -21.70 -4.18
CA LEU A 13 8.06 -22.71 -4.56
C LEU A 13 8.99 -23.08 -3.39
N ARG A 14 9.25 -22.15 -2.47
CA ARG A 14 10.00 -22.38 -1.22
C ARG A 14 9.16 -23.02 -0.09
N GLY A 15 7.91 -23.38 -0.37
CA GLY A 15 7.00 -24.00 0.59
C GLY A 15 6.27 -23.02 1.51
N GLY A 16 6.22 -21.73 1.15
CA GLY A 16 5.36 -20.75 1.80
C GLY A 16 3.89 -21.04 1.50
N LYS A 17 3.01 -20.84 2.48
CA LYS A 17 1.57 -21.04 2.35
C LYS A 17 0.85 -19.70 2.21
N MET A 18 0.17 -19.50 1.09
CA MET A 18 -0.70 -18.33 0.93
C MET A 18 -1.94 -18.47 1.83
N LEU A 19 -2.29 -17.39 2.52
CA LEU A 19 -3.46 -17.29 3.39
C LEU A 19 -4.58 -16.52 2.68
N SER A 20 -5.82 -16.72 3.13
CA SER A 20 -6.99 -15.97 2.61
C SER A 20 -7.05 -14.52 3.08
N ALA A 21 -6.23 -14.14 4.08
CA ALA A 21 -6.14 -12.78 4.56
C ALA A 21 -5.22 -11.94 3.67
N SER A 22 -5.57 -10.67 3.45
CA SER A 22 -4.79 -9.72 2.65
C SER A 22 -3.97 -8.77 3.51
N CYS A 23 -2.84 -8.31 2.99
CA CYS A 23 -2.01 -7.30 3.63
C CYS A 23 -2.74 -5.95 3.64
N PRO A 24 -2.84 -5.27 4.80
CA PRO A 24 -3.51 -3.95 4.88
C PRO A 24 -2.71 -2.82 4.22
N VAL A 25 -1.46 -3.07 3.81
CA VAL A 25 -0.58 -2.06 3.21
C VAL A 25 -0.66 -2.09 1.68
N CYS A 26 -0.49 -3.27 1.06
CA CYS A 26 -0.45 -3.40 -0.40
C CYS A 26 -1.62 -4.20 -0.99
N GLY A 27 -2.50 -4.77 -0.16
CA GLY A 27 -3.64 -5.58 -0.61
C GLY A 27 -3.30 -7.01 -1.06
N CYS A 28 -2.02 -7.37 -1.25
CA CYS A 28 -1.61 -8.72 -1.63
C CYS A 28 -1.92 -9.75 -0.53
N PRO A 29 -2.16 -11.04 -0.87
CA PRO A 29 -2.36 -12.10 0.12
C PRO A 29 -1.21 -12.21 1.12
N LEU A 30 -1.53 -12.50 2.38
CA LEU A 30 -0.55 -12.82 3.41
C LEU A 30 -0.01 -14.24 3.21
N PHE A 31 1.22 -14.48 3.64
CA PHE A 31 1.89 -15.77 3.55
C PHE A 31 2.30 -16.25 4.94
N GLU A 32 2.22 -17.56 5.17
CA GLU A 32 2.86 -18.25 6.27
C GLU A 32 4.16 -18.89 5.77
N VAL A 33 5.30 -18.39 6.26
CA VAL A 33 6.64 -18.88 5.93
C VAL A 33 7.30 -19.31 7.23
N LYS A 34 7.64 -20.60 7.36
CA LYS A 34 8.24 -21.18 8.58
C LYS A 34 7.42 -20.86 9.85
N GLY A 35 6.09 -20.93 9.76
CA GLY A 35 5.16 -20.68 10.88
C GLY A 35 4.95 -19.20 11.23
N LYS A 36 5.50 -18.26 10.46
CA LYS A 36 5.30 -16.82 10.65
C LYS A 36 4.45 -16.25 9.53
N THR A 37 3.44 -15.45 9.87
CA THR A 37 2.59 -14.76 8.91
C THR A 37 3.18 -13.39 8.55
N LEU A 38 3.44 -13.15 7.26
CA LEU A 38 3.93 -11.87 6.74
C LEU A 38 3.48 -11.59 5.31
N CYS A 39 3.60 -10.34 4.87
CA CYS A 39 3.46 -9.98 3.46
C CYS A 39 4.81 -10.06 2.77
N VAL A 40 4.95 -10.98 1.80
CA VAL A 40 6.21 -11.20 1.09
C VAL A 40 6.58 -10.06 0.14
N VAL A 41 5.58 -9.40 -0.46
CA VAL A 41 5.78 -8.25 -1.36
C VAL A 41 6.32 -7.03 -0.59
N CYS A 42 5.68 -6.69 0.54
CA CYS A 42 6.15 -5.59 1.38
C CYS A 42 7.52 -5.87 2.01
N ALA A 43 7.83 -7.13 2.32
CA ALA A 43 9.13 -7.52 2.86
C ALA A 43 10.25 -7.35 1.83
N GLU A 44 10.03 -7.78 0.58
CA GLU A 44 11.01 -7.62 -0.51
C GLU A 44 11.30 -6.13 -0.78
N GLY A 45 10.27 -5.28 -0.81
CA GLY A 45 10.42 -3.84 -1.01
C GLY A 45 11.09 -3.08 0.15
N LYS A 46 11.18 -3.71 1.35
CA LYS A 46 11.96 -3.19 2.49
C LYS A 46 13.39 -3.74 2.50
N ALA A 47 13.58 -5.01 2.12
CA ALA A 47 14.90 -5.62 2.00
C ALA A 47 15.77 -4.89 0.97
N GLU A 48 15.19 -4.43 -0.15
CA GLU A 48 15.88 -3.57 -1.12
C GLU A 48 16.25 -2.17 -0.58
N LYS A 49 15.69 -1.75 0.57
CA LYS A 49 15.99 -0.46 1.24
C LYS A 49 16.89 -0.59 2.47
N GLU A 50 17.12 -1.81 2.97
CA GLU A 50 17.86 -2.09 4.22
C GLU A 50 19.25 -2.71 3.99
N GLU A 51 19.74 -2.83 2.74
CA GLU A 51 21.16 -3.15 2.48
C GLU A 51 22.13 -1.98 2.78
N GLU A 52 21.60 -0.81 3.13
CA GLU A 52 22.32 0.19 3.92
C GLU A 52 21.73 0.18 5.33
N ASN A 53 22.54 -0.21 6.32
CA ASN A 53 22.28 -0.19 7.76
C ASN A 53 21.79 -1.50 8.43
N GLN A 54 22.71 -2.48 8.55
CA GLN A 54 22.63 -3.51 9.59
C GLN A 54 23.12 -2.97 10.95
N ALA A 55 22.20 -2.94 11.92
CA ALA A 55 22.31 -3.29 13.35
C ALA A 55 21.07 -2.68 14.03
N VAL A 56 20.17 -3.36 14.74
CA VAL A 56 20.33 -4.14 15.98
C VAL A 56 19.03 -4.94 16.22
N ILE A 57 19.14 -6.08 16.91
CA ILE A 57 18.08 -7.06 17.28
C ILE A 57 17.35 -6.62 18.60
N PRO A 58 16.41 -7.38 19.22
CA PRO A 58 15.00 -7.00 19.30
C PRO A 58 14.45 -6.79 20.74
N GLY A 59 13.32 -6.08 20.82
CA GLY A 59 12.27 -6.36 21.81
C GLY A 59 12.10 -5.32 22.91
N GLN A 60 10.90 -4.74 22.98
CA GLN A 60 10.07 -4.81 24.18
C GLN A 60 8.64 -4.33 23.90
N ALA A 61 7.70 -5.20 24.23
CA ALA A 61 6.28 -4.89 24.35
C ALA A 61 6.06 -3.92 25.52
N THR A 62 5.15 -2.96 25.35
CA THR A 62 4.40 -2.44 26.51
C THR A 62 2.93 -2.30 26.11
N ALA A 63 2.10 -3.00 26.85
CA ALA A 63 0.66 -2.99 26.74
C ALA A 63 0.08 -1.67 27.29
N ALA A 64 -1.08 -1.33 26.71
CA ALA A 64 -2.24 -0.66 27.32
C ALA A 64 -2.02 0.64 28.12
N GLN A 65 -2.68 1.71 27.68
CA GLN A 65 -3.92 2.18 28.33
C GLN A 65 -4.53 3.36 27.55
N ALA A 66 -5.81 3.23 27.22
CA ALA A 66 -6.71 4.36 26.99
C ALA A 66 -7.20 4.89 28.35
N PRO A 67 -7.61 6.17 28.42
CA PRO A 67 -9.04 6.44 28.49
C PRO A 67 -9.50 7.52 27.49
N PRO A 68 -10.80 7.57 27.15
CA PRO A 68 -11.34 8.47 26.14
C PRO A 68 -11.63 9.86 26.73
N PRO A 69 -11.56 10.92 25.92
CA PRO A 69 -12.44 12.06 26.10
C PRO A 69 -13.35 12.24 24.89
N ALA A 70 -14.64 12.37 25.21
CA ALA A 70 -15.64 13.21 24.56
C ALA A 70 -15.87 13.06 23.04
N ALA A 71 -17.10 12.63 22.73
CA ALA A 71 -17.73 12.72 21.43
C ALA A 71 -17.50 14.11 20.78
N SER A 72 -16.59 14.14 19.81
CA SER A 72 -16.51 15.19 18.81
C SER A 72 -16.80 14.50 17.48
N SER A 73 -17.85 14.93 16.79
CA SER A 73 -18.22 14.44 15.46
C SER A 73 -16.96 14.34 14.56
N PRO A 74 -16.62 13.17 13.99
CA PRO A 74 -15.45 13.07 13.12
C PRO A 74 -15.79 13.60 11.72
N ARG A 75 -15.57 14.89 11.46
CA ARG A 75 -15.52 15.53 10.12
C ARG A 75 -14.82 16.89 10.26
N PRO A 76 -13.89 17.36 9.38
CA PRO A 76 -13.62 17.03 7.97
C PRO A 76 -12.17 16.64 7.63
N ILE A 77 -11.30 16.46 8.63
CA ILE A 77 -9.84 16.28 8.44
C ILE A 77 -9.52 15.01 7.63
N ALA A 78 -10.28 13.93 7.84
CA ALA A 78 -10.13 12.69 7.10
C ALA A 78 -10.41 12.85 5.60
N SER A 79 -11.43 13.65 5.24
CA SER A 79 -11.77 13.94 3.84
C SER A 79 -10.72 14.83 3.18
N SER A 80 -10.16 15.79 3.90
CA SER A 80 -9.03 16.61 3.41
C SER A 80 -7.80 15.76 3.14
N ARG A 81 -7.37 14.94 4.12
CA ARG A 81 -6.19 14.07 3.96
C ARG A 81 -6.35 13.07 2.81
N LEU A 82 -7.57 12.56 2.60
CA LEU A 82 -7.87 11.70 1.47
C LEU A 82 -7.81 12.45 0.14
N ALA A 83 -8.32 13.69 0.10
CA ALA A 83 -8.21 14.53 -1.09
C ALA A 83 -6.74 14.83 -1.44
N ASP A 84 -5.92 15.19 -0.44
CA ASP A 84 -4.50 15.44 -0.62
C ASP A 84 -3.75 14.21 -1.17
N ALA A 85 -4.01 13.03 -0.58
CA ALA A 85 -3.41 11.77 -1.04
C ALA A 85 -3.88 11.38 -2.46
N LEU A 86 -5.15 11.64 -2.78
CA LEU A 86 -5.69 11.38 -4.11
C LEU A 86 -5.07 12.32 -5.15
N GLU A 87 -4.86 13.59 -4.82
CA GLU A 87 -4.16 14.56 -5.67
C GLU A 87 -2.72 14.14 -5.96
N GLU A 88 -1.97 13.74 -4.93
CA GLU A 88 -0.60 13.23 -5.10
C GLU A 88 -0.59 11.99 -6.02
N THR A 89 -1.55 11.09 -5.84
CA THR A 89 -1.71 9.89 -6.67
C THR A 89 -2.01 10.26 -8.13
N LEU A 90 -2.91 11.22 -8.37
CA LEU A 90 -3.24 11.70 -9.71
C LEU A 90 -2.02 12.29 -10.43
N VAL A 91 -1.19 13.06 -9.73
CA VAL A 91 0.07 13.58 -10.28
C VAL A 91 1.03 12.45 -10.64
N ALA A 92 1.17 11.45 -9.76
CA ALA A 92 2.02 10.29 -10.02
C ALA A 92 1.54 9.45 -11.22
N LEU A 93 0.23 9.27 -11.39
CA LEU A 93 -0.37 8.60 -12.55
C LEU A 93 -0.07 9.37 -13.84
N CYS A 94 -0.25 10.69 -13.84
CA CYS A 94 0.09 11.54 -14.98
C CYS A 94 1.58 11.43 -15.36
N ALA A 95 2.48 11.40 -14.38
CA ALA A 95 3.90 11.19 -14.64
C ALA A 95 4.17 9.82 -15.28
N ARG A 96 3.56 8.75 -14.75
CA ARG A 96 3.69 7.39 -15.27
C ARG A 96 3.18 7.26 -16.71
N ILE A 97 2.05 7.90 -17.04
CA ILE A 97 1.47 7.87 -18.39
C ILE A 97 2.45 8.41 -19.44
N ARG A 98 3.25 9.42 -19.10
CA ARG A 98 4.21 10.04 -20.04
C ARG A 98 5.35 9.12 -20.44
N GLU A 99 5.67 8.13 -19.62
CA GLU A 99 6.78 7.20 -19.83
C GLU A 99 6.31 5.81 -20.27
N GLU A 100 5.00 5.57 -20.27
CA GLU A 100 4.39 4.29 -20.61
C GLU A 100 4.43 4.03 -22.12
N LYS A 101 4.83 2.81 -22.48
CA LYS A 101 5.01 2.38 -23.88
C LYS A 101 3.89 1.49 -24.37
N ASP A 102 3.23 0.77 -23.46
CA ASP A 102 2.09 -0.07 -23.82
C ASP A 102 0.82 0.79 -23.95
N PRO A 103 0.21 0.89 -25.16
CA PRO A 103 -1.00 1.69 -25.36
C PRO A 103 -2.19 1.21 -24.54
N ARG A 104 -2.25 -0.07 -24.16
CA ARG A 104 -3.31 -0.60 -23.30
C ARG A 104 -3.14 -0.11 -21.86
N CYS A 105 -1.90 -0.06 -21.38
CA CYS A 105 -1.58 0.51 -20.07
C CYS A 105 -1.86 2.02 -20.05
N VAL A 106 -1.51 2.76 -21.11
CA VAL A 106 -1.85 4.19 -21.24
C VAL A 106 -3.35 4.40 -21.13
N ALA A 107 -4.17 3.60 -21.84
CA ALA A 107 -5.63 3.73 -21.79
C ALA A 107 -6.18 3.48 -20.37
N ALA A 108 -5.75 2.41 -19.71
CA ALA A 108 -6.19 2.09 -18.34
C ALA A 108 -5.77 3.15 -17.32
N LEU A 109 -4.56 3.70 -17.44
CA LEU A 109 -4.07 4.76 -16.56
C LEU A 109 -4.84 6.07 -16.79
N MET A 110 -5.15 6.42 -18.03
CA MET A 110 -5.97 7.59 -18.36
C MET A 110 -7.40 7.46 -17.80
N GLU A 111 -8.00 6.27 -17.87
CA GLU A 111 -9.30 5.99 -17.25
C GLU A 111 -9.24 6.18 -15.72
N ALA A 112 -8.20 5.64 -15.07
CA ALA A 112 -7.99 5.81 -13.63
C ALA A 112 -7.83 7.29 -13.24
N VAL A 113 -7.17 8.10 -14.05
CA VAL A 113 -7.04 9.56 -13.83
C VAL A 113 -8.40 10.25 -13.90
N VAL A 114 -9.23 9.93 -14.90
CA VAL A 114 -10.58 10.51 -15.03
C VAL A 114 -11.43 10.18 -13.80
N THR A 115 -11.48 8.91 -13.41
CA THR A 115 -12.22 8.47 -12.22
C THR A 115 -11.71 9.16 -10.94
N GLY A 116 -10.39 9.31 -10.80
CA GLY A 116 -9.82 9.99 -9.64
C GLY A 116 -10.15 11.49 -9.58
N ILE A 117 -10.20 12.19 -10.73
CA ILE A 117 -10.60 13.60 -10.80
C ILE A 117 -12.07 13.76 -10.37
N GLU A 118 -12.97 12.88 -10.83
CA GLU A 118 -14.38 12.87 -10.42
C GLU A 118 -14.51 12.63 -8.91
N GLY A 119 -13.77 11.65 -8.38
CA GLY A 119 -13.71 11.36 -6.95
C GLY A 119 -13.21 12.55 -6.13
N LEU A 120 -12.19 13.26 -6.63
CA LEU A 120 -11.67 14.46 -5.98
C LEU A 120 -12.69 15.59 -5.92
N GLY A 121 -13.46 15.77 -7.01
CA GLY A 121 -14.57 16.73 -7.06
C GLY A 121 -15.67 16.45 -6.03
N ALA A 122 -15.88 15.18 -5.66
CA ALA A 122 -16.83 14.80 -4.62
C ALA A 122 -16.31 15.06 -3.18
N LEU A 123 -14.99 15.14 -3.00
CA LEU A 123 -14.36 15.37 -1.69
C LEU A 123 -14.19 16.86 -1.35
N ARG A 124 -14.11 17.73 -2.35
CA ARG A 124 -13.95 19.17 -2.14
C ARG A 124 -15.31 19.86 -1.97
N PRO A 125 -15.51 20.68 -0.91
CA PRO A 125 -16.72 21.48 -0.78
C PRO A 125 -16.81 22.50 -1.92
N ARG A 126 -18.03 22.68 -2.46
CA ARG A 126 -18.33 23.66 -3.51
C ARG A 126 -18.33 25.09 -2.99
#